data_AF-A0A5Z9D0F8-F1
#
_entry.id   AF-A0A5Z9D0F8-F1
#
_cell.length_a   1.000
_cell.length_b   1.000
_cell.length_c   1.000
_cell.angle_alpha   90.00
_cell.angle_beta   90.00
_cell.angle_gamma   90.00
#
_symmetry.space_group_name_H-M   'P 1'
#
loop_
_entity.id
_entity.type
_entity.pdbx_description
1 polymer ?
#
loop_
_entity_poly.entity_id
_entity_poly.type
_entity_poly.pdbx_seq_one_letter_code
_entity_poly.pdbx_strand_id
1 'polypeptide(L)' 'MNSRIIITGGPSAGKTTLITALEKSGFHCQPESGRAVIKQQMDINGDALPWRSPARFAEAMQAMDINA' A
#
# COMPACT_ATOMS: atom_id res chain seq x y z
N MET A 1 -2.84 -2.49 25.08
CA MET A 1 -3.77 -2.08 24.00
C MET A 1 -2.95 -1.70 22.79
N ASN A 2 -3.19 -2.29 21.64
CA ASN A 2 -2.50 -1.91 20.40
C ASN A 2 -3.32 -0.81 19.73
N SER A 3 -2.77 0.40 19.65
CA SER A 3 -3.39 1.49 18.90
C SER A 3 -3.04 1.34 17.42
N ARG A 4 -4.05 1.44 16.54
CA ARG A 4 -3.85 1.48 15.09
C ARG A 4 -4.07 2.91 14.61
N ILE A 5 -3.08 3.49 13.93
CA ILE A 5 -3.14 4.83 13.36
C ILE A 5 -3.29 4.70 11.84
N ILE A 6 -4.31 5.35 11.28
CA ILE A 6 -4.53 5.39 9.83
C ILE A 6 -4.12 6.78 9.31
N ILE A 7 -3.21 6.81 8.33
CA ILE A 7 -2.77 8.03 7.66
C ILE A 7 -3.45 8.10 6.28
N THR A 8 -4.33 9.07 6.08
CA THR A 8 -5.05 9.29 4.82
C THR A 8 -4.67 10.63 4.19
N GLY A 9 -4.87 10.78 2.89
CA GLY A 9 -4.57 12.02 2.16
C GLY A 9 -4.39 11.78 0.66
N GLY A 10 -4.47 12.84 -0.14
CA GLY A 10 -4.36 12.76 -1.61
C GLY A 10 -2.99 12.26 -2.09
N PRO A 11 -2.85 11.95 -3.39
CA PRO A 11 -1.56 11.70 -4.02
C PRO A 11 -0.57 12.84 -3.70
N SER A 12 0.71 12.50 -3.48
CA SER A 12 1.77 13.47 -3.17
C SER A 12 1.65 14.24 -1.84
N ALA A 13 0.70 13.92 -0.95
CA ALA A 13 0.57 14.55 0.38
C ALA A 13 1.65 14.17 1.41
N GLY A 14 2.78 13.58 0.99
CA GLY A 14 3.89 13.22 1.89
C GLY A 14 3.67 11.99 2.79
N LYS A 15 2.57 11.24 2.62
CA LYS A 15 2.26 10.04 3.43
C LYS A 15 3.39 9.01 3.47
N THR A 16 3.99 8.73 2.32
CA THR A 16 5.12 7.79 2.21
C THR A 16 6.33 8.30 3.00
N THR A 17 6.65 9.59 2.92
CA THR A 17 7.73 10.22 3.68
C THR A 17 7.52 10.07 5.18
N LEU A 18 6.28 10.29 5.65
CA LEU A 18 5.92 10.13 7.06
C LEU A 18 6.03 8.68 7.53
N ILE A 19 5.50 7.72 6.76
CA ILE A 19 5.61 6.28 7.06
C ILE A 19 7.08 5.87 7.18
N THR A 20 7.93 6.25 6.23
CA THR A 20 9.37 5.93 6.27
C THR A 20 10.07 6.55 7.48
N ALA A 21 9.68 7.75 7.92
CA ALA A 21 10.23 8.36 9.12
C ALA A 21 9.80 7.62 10.41
N LEU A 22 8.55 7.15 10.47
CA LEU A 22 8.04 6.36 11.58
C LEU A 22 8.73 4.99 11.67
N GLU A 23 8.92 4.31 10.53
CA GLU A 23 9.71 3.06 10.46
C GLU A 23 11.12 3.25 11.01
N LYS A 24 11.81 4.31 10.56
CA LYS A 24 13.15 4.68 11.07
C LYS A 24 13.17 5.01 12.55
N SER A 25 12.04 5.42 13.11
CA SER A 25 11.88 5.72 14.54
C SER A 25 11.48 4.48 15.36
N GLY A 26 11.42 3.30 14.74
CA GLY A 26 11.13 2.03 15.41
C GLY A 26 9.64 1.66 15.48
N PHE A 27 8.76 2.41 14.81
CA PHE A 27 7.35 2.05 14.72
C PHE A 27 7.13 1.00 13.63
N HIS A 28 6.34 -0.03 13.94
CA HIS A 28 5.85 -0.95 12.93
C HIS A 28 4.85 -0.23 12.03
N CYS A 29 5.21 -0.07 10.75
CA CYS A 29 4.36 0.56 9.74
C CYS A 29 4.16 -0.41 8.58
N GLN A 30 2.96 -0.38 8.02
CA GLN A 30 2.64 -1.11 6.81
C GLN A 30 2.67 -0.14 5.62
N PRO A 31 3.49 -0.37 4.59
CA PRO A 31 3.46 0.45 3.38
C PRO A 31 2.13 0.31 2.64
N GLU A 32 1.79 1.30 1.80
CA GLU A 32 0.54 1.31 1.02
C GLU A 32 0.53 0.15 0.00
N SER A 33 -0.20 -0.93 0.29
CA SER A 33 -0.32 -2.13 -0.55
C SER A 33 -0.75 -1.83 -1.98
N GLY A 34 -1.64 -0.84 -2.17
CA GLY A 34 -2.04 -0.41 -3.51
C GLY A 34 -0.86 0.02 -4.39
N ARG A 35 0.15 0.68 -3.83
CA ARG A 35 1.34 1.11 -4.59
C ARG A 35 2.24 -0.06 -4.95
N ALA A 36 2.42 -0.98 -4.01
CA ALA A 36 3.22 -2.18 -4.25
C ALA A 36 2.56 -3.08 -5.31
N VAL A 37 1.22 -3.28 -5.23
CA VAL A 37 0.44 -3.99 -6.25
C VAL A 37 0.57 -3.31 -7.62
N ILE A 38 0.40 -1.98 -7.72
CA ILE A 38 0.56 -1.26 -8.99
C ILE A 38 1.93 -1.53 -9.61
N LYS A 39 3.01 -1.39 -8.82
CA LYS A 39 4.37 -1.61 -9.32
C LYS A 39 4.56 -3.05 -9.81
N GLN A 40 4.19 -4.03 -8.99
CA GLN A 40 4.31 -5.45 -9.35
C GLN A 40 3.52 -5.77 -10.63
N GLN A 41 2.29 -5.28 -10.74
CA GLN A 41 1.42 -5.56 -11.89
C GLN A 41 1.88 -4.85 -13.16
N MET A 42 2.47 -3.66 -13.05
CA MET A 42 3.15 -3.01 -14.18
C MET A 42 4.37 -3.82 -14.64
N ASP A 43 5.19 -4.32 -13.70
CA ASP A 43 6.42 -5.06 -14.00
C ASP A 43 6.13 -6.41 -14.71
N ILE A 44 5.04 -7.09 -14.35
CA ILE A 44 4.63 -8.37 -14.97
C ILE A 44 3.62 -8.19 -16.11
N ASN A 45 3.28 -6.95 -16.49
CA ASN A 45 2.22 -6.61 -17.44
C ASN A 45 0.85 -7.27 -17.10
N GLY A 46 0.57 -7.39 -15.81
CA GLY A 46 -0.65 -7.95 -15.26
C GLY A 46 -1.85 -7.01 -15.40
N ASP A 47 -3.00 -7.45 -14.88
CA ASP A 47 -4.26 -6.72 -15.02
C ASP A 47 -4.90 -6.27 -13.71
N ALA A 48 -4.33 -6.64 -12.55
CA ALA A 48 -4.74 -6.13 -11.25
C ALA A 48 -4.24 -4.69 -11.02
N LEU A 49 -4.65 -3.78 -11.90
CA LEU A 49 -4.38 -2.34 -11.82
C LEU A 49 -5.70 -1.59 -11.60
N PRO A 50 -5.72 -0.48 -10.85
CA PRO A 50 -6.97 0.21 -10.51
C PRO A 50 -7.70 0.78 -11.73
N TRP A 51 -7.00 1.03 -12.84
CA TRP A 51 -7.59 1.49 -14.10
C TRP A 51 -7.91 0.35 -15.09
N ARG A 52 -7.47 -0.89 -14.83
CA ARG A 52 -7.66 -2.02 -15.74
C ARG A 52 -8.64 -3.06 -15.20
N SER A 53 -8.52 -3.40 -13.91
CA SER A 53 -9.45 -4.28 -13.21
C SER A 53 -9.52 -3.91 -11.73
N PRO A 54 -10.45 -3.01 -11.33
CA PRO A 54 -10.61 -2.58 -9.95
C PRO A 54 -10.85 -3.74 -8.96
N ALA A 55 -11.61 -4.76 -9.37
CA ALA A 55 -11.90 -5.92 -8.52
C ALA A 55 -10.62 -6.74 -8.24
N ARG A 56 -9.85 -7.07 -9.29
CA ARG A 56 -8.58 -7.79 -9.12
C ARG A 56 -7.54 -6.96 -8.36
N PHE A 57 -7.55 -5.64 -8.54
CA PHE A 57 -6.70 -4.76 -7.75
C PHE A 57 -7.02 -4.83 -6.26
N ALA A 58 -8.31 -4.83 -5.89
CA ALA A 58 -8.74 -4.99 -4.49
C ALA A 58 -8.36 -6.37 -3.92
N GLU A 59 -8.55 -7.45 -4.68
CA GLU A 59 -8.13 -8.81 -4.28
C GLU A 59 -6.61 -8.90 -4.09
N ALA A 60 -5.82 -8.32 -5.00
CA ALA A 60 -4.37 -8.30 -4.90
C ALA A 60 -3.89 -7.48 -3.70
N MET A 61 -4.52 -6.34 -3.40
CA MET A 61 -4.25 -5.57 -2.19
C MET A 61 -4.54 -6.39 -0.93
N GLN A 62 -5.70 -7.04 -0.86
CA GLN A 62 -6.08 -7.88 0.27
C GLN A 62 -5.10 -9.04 0.47
N ALA A 63 -4.70 -9.74 -0.60
CA ALA A 63 -3.74 -10.82 -0.52
C ALA A 63 -2.36 -10.32 -0.04
N MET A 64 -1.95 -9.12 -0.43
CA MET A 64 -0.70 -8.52 0.04
C MET A 64 -0.77 -8.16 1.53
N ASP A 65 -1.89 -7.59 1.98
CA ASP A 65 -2.09 -7.20 3.39
C ASP A 65 -2.13 -8.40 4.35
N ILE A 66 -2.66 -9.56 3.90
CA ILE A 66 -2.74 -10.77 4.73
C ILE A 66 -1.38 -11.46 4.87
N ASN A 67 -0.48 -11.29 3.88
CA ASN A 67 0.81 -11.96 3.85
C ASN A 67 1.96 -11.13 4.45
N ALA A 68 1.68 -9.93 4.96
CA ALA A 68 2.68 -9.00 5.50
C ALA A 68 2.91 -9.15 7.00
#